data_AF-A0A6G6GKD7-F1
#
_entry.id   AF-A0A6G6GKD7-F1
#
_cell.length_a   1.000
_cell.length_b   1.000
_cell.length_c   1.000
_cell.angle_alpha   90.00
_cell.angle_beta   90.00
_cell.angle_gamma   90.00
#
_symmetry.space_group_name_H-M   'P 1'
#
loop_
_entity.id
_entity.type
_entity.pdbx_description
1 polymer ?
#
loop_
_entity_poly.entity_id
_entity_poly.type
_entity_poly.pdbx_seq_one_letter_code
_entity_poly.pdbx_strand_id
1 'polypeptide(L)'
;MKRIILLVFFTFTLCLHSQRNDFNEINFQKADRIADRYKGEELTNLPVLALRLTAQLETDVERFRAIYIWVTHNVRGDYHLTSTNSHMHRKLKNNPEEFHQWNKQFKKEIFQQLKDEKKTLCTGYAYLIKELANLAGLECEIIHGYGQVKNIKFDNMELPNHSWNAIKLNNKWYLCDATWSSGIIDMSNYSFEFSYEDSFFLMEPSIFAKSHRPIDAQWSLFNENAEN
;
A
#
# COMPACT_ATOMS: atom_id res chain seq x y z
N MET A 1 3.99 -3.02 -66.76
CA MET A 1 3.15 -2.44 -65.69
C MET A 1 3.33 -3.29 -64.43
N LYS A 2 4.10 -2.82 -63.44
CA LYS A 2 4.34 -3.59 -62.20
C LYS A 2 3.19 -3.33 -61.23
N ARG A 3 2.46 -4.38 -60.84
CA ARG A 3 1.39 -4.34 -59.84
C ARG A 3 2.03 -4.33 -58.45
N ILE A 4 1.77 -3.28 -57.68
CA ILE A 4 2.16 -3.18 -56.28
C ILE A 4 1.00 -3.78 -55.46
N ILE A 5 1.28 -4.86 -54.74
CA ILE A 5 0.34 -5.46 -53.78
C ILE A 5 0.55 -4.71 -52.47
N LEU A 6 -0.47 -3.98 -52.02
CA LEU A 6 -0.48 -3.29 -50.74
C LEU A 6 -0.90 -4.29 -49.64
N LEU A 7 0.06 -4.75 -48.84
CA LEU A 7 -0.21 -5.53 -47.63
C LEU A 7 -0.63 -4.58 -46.50
N VAL A 8 -1.90 -4.63 -46.13
CA VAL A 8 -2.45 -3.91 -44.98
C VAL A 8 -2.18 -4.75 -43.73
N PHE A 9 -1.26 -4.28 -42.87
CA PHE A 9 -1.06 -4.84 -41.54
C PHE A 9 -2.18 -4.36 -40.61
N PHE A 10 -3.04 -5.27 -40.16
CA PHE A 10 -3.95 -5.04 -39.04
C PHE A 10 -3.14 -5.18 -37.74
N THR A 11 -2.74 -4.06 -37.14
CA THR A 11 -2.17 -4.08 -35.79
C THR A 11 -3.32 -4.20 -34.79
N PHE A 12 -3.53 -5.39 -34.25
CA PHE A 12 -4.31 -5.57 -33.03
C PHE A 12 -3.53 -4.96 -31.87
N THR A 13 -3.86 -3.73 -31.47
CA THR A 13 -3.36 -3.17 -30.23
C THR A 13 -4.08 -3.85 -29.08
N LEU A 14 -3.41 -4.82 -28.44
CA LEU A 14 -3.81 -5.32 -27.13
C LEU A 14 -3.77 -4.13 -26.15
N CYS A 15 -4.93 -3.60 -25.80
CA CYS A 15 -5.04 -2.57 -24.78
C CYS A 15 -4.65 -3.18 -23.43
N LEU A 16 -3.41 -2.94 -23.00
CA LEU A 16 -3.01 -3.10 -21.60
C LEU A 16 -3.85 -2.13 -20.77
N HIS A 17 -4.92 -2.64 -20.16
CA HIS A 17 -5.75 -1.84 -19.27
C HIS A 17 -5.02 -1.69 -17.94
N SER A 18 -4.49 -0.49 -17.69
CA SER A 18 -4.02 -0.11 -16.35
C SER A 18 -5.18 -0.27 -15.37
N GLN A 19 -4.97 -0.93 -14.22
CA GLN A 19 -6.03 -1.14 -13.23
C GLN A 19 -6.66 0.17 -12.76
N ARG A 20 -5.88 1.26 -12.72
CA ARG A 20 -6.40 2.58 -12.38
C ARG A 20 -7.38 3.14 -13.42
N ASN A 21 -7.28 2.70 -14.67
CA ASN A 21 -8.24 3.08 -15.73
C ASN A 21 -9.64 2.50 -15.49
N ASP A 22 -9.80 1.49 -14.61
CA ASP A 22 -11.11 0.98 -14.21
C ASP A 22 -11.98 2.09 -13.56
N PHE A 23 -11.35 3.18 -13.10
CA PHE A 23 -11.99 4.31 -12.43
C PHE A 23 -11.68 5.67 -13.11
N ASN A 24 -11.35 5.68 -14.40
CA ASN A 24 -11.01 6.89 -15.15
C ASN A 24 -12.13 7.96 -15.13
N GLU A 25 -13.39 7.54 -15.04
CA GLU A 25 -14.56 8.43 -14.95
C GLU A 25 -14.85 8.96 -13.53
N ILE A 26 -14.16 8.43 -12.50
CA ILE A 26 -14.39 8.82 -11.11
C ILE A 26 -13.54 10.04 -10.76
N ASN A 27 -14.19 11.11 -10.28
CA ASN A 27 -13.51 12.28 -9.76
C ASN A 27 -13.27 12.18 -8.25
N PHE A 28 -12.01 11.94 -7.86
CA PHE A 28 -11.62 11.79 -6.45
C PHE A 28 -11.63 13.08 -5.62
N GLN A 29 -11.89 14.26 -6.19
CA GLN A 29 -11.86 15.53 -5.46
C GLN A 29 -12.78 15.55 -4.23
N LYS A 30 -13.95 14.90 -4.29
CA LYS A 30 -14.87 14.82 -3.15
C LYS A 30 -14.27 14.01 -2.01
N ALA A 31 -13.68 12.85 -2.32
CA ALA A 31 -12.99 11.99 -1.36
C ALA A 31 -11.78 12.71 -0.73
N ASP A 32 -10.96 13.36 -1.55
CA ASP A 32 -9.77 14.09 -1.10
C ASP A 32 -10.14 15.26 -0.17
N ARG A 33 -11.21 16.01 -0.49
CA ARG A 33 -11.72 17.09 0.38
C ARG A 33 -12.27 16.58 1.71
N ILE A 34 -12.91 15.41 1.72
CA ILE A 34 -13.38 14.78 2.96
C ILE A 34 -12.19 14.37 3.83
N ALA A 35 -11.17 13.75 3.24
CA ALA A 35 -9.95 13.40 3.96
C ALA A 35 -9.26 14.63 4.56
N ASP A 36 -9.15 15.73 3.81
CA ASP A 36 -8.56 16.98 4.29
C ASP A 36 -9.40 17.63 5.40
N ARG A 37 -10.74 17.58 5.31
CA ARG A 37 -11.64 18.09 6.36
C ARG A 37 -11.38 17.44 7.72
N TYR A 38 -11.06 16.15 7.75
CA TYR A 38 -10.79 15.40 8.98
C TYR A 38 -9.30 15.25 9.26
N LYS A 39 -8.44 16.02 8.59
CA LYS A 39 -7.00 16.02 8.84
C LYS A 39 -6.71 16.31 10.31
N GLY A 40 -5.79 15.54 10.88
CA GLY A 40 -5.38 15.61 12.26
C GLY A 40 -6.29 14.87 13.23
N GLU A 41 -7.38 14.24 12.78
CA GLU A 41 -8.25 13.48 13.67
C GLU A 41 -7.48 12.38 14.44
N GLU A 42 -7.96 12.07 15.64
CA GLU A 42 -7.30 11.13 16.55
C GLU A 42 -7.71 9.68 16.25
N LEU A 43 -6.77 8.75 16.46
CA LEU A 43 -7.00 7.31 16.24
C LEU A 43 -7.68 6.61 17.43
N THR A 44 -8.28 7.37 18.36
CA THR A 44 -8.93 6.84 19.56
C THR A 44 -10.25 6.13 19.26
N ASN A 45 -10.92 6.45 18.13
CA ASN A 45 -12.18 5.85 17.73
C ASN A 45 -12.24 5.64 16.21
N LEU A 46 -11.63 4.54 15.75
CA LEU A 46 -11.57 4.19 14.33
C LEU A 46 -12.95 4.05 13.65
N PRO A 47 -13.99 3.46 14.28
CA PRO A 47 -15.32 3.41 13.68
C PRO A 47 -15.90 4.79 13.33
N VAL A 48 -15.72 5.79 14.21
CA VAL A 48 -16.18 7.16 13.94
C VAL A 48 -15.38 7.80 12.81
N LEU A 49 -14.06 7.61 12.79
CA LEU A 49 -13.20 8.11 11.71
C LEU A 49 -13.58 7.47 10.36
N ALA A 50 -13.74 6.15 10.31
CA ALA A 50 -14.15 5.44 9.10
C ALA A 50 -15.50 5.94 8.58
N LEU A 51 -16.49 6.13 9.47
CA LEU A 51 -17.80 6.69 9.10
C LEU A 51 -17.66 8.12 8.55
N ARG A 52 -16.90 8.99 9.22
CA ARG A 52 -16.66 10.38 8.80
C ARG A 52 -16.04 10.47 7.41
N LEU A 53 -15.07 9.60 7.13
CA LEU A 53 -14.37 9.56 5.86
C LEU A 53 -15.23 9.03 4.71
N THR A 54 -16.22 8.17 4.98
CA THR A 54 -16.87 7.39 3.92
C THR A 54 -18.36 7.64 3.73
N ALA A 55 -19.09 8.12 4.75
CA ALA A 55 -20.56 8.19 4.72
C ALA A 55 -21.15 9.11 3.63
N GLN A 56 -20.37 10.07 3.11
CA GLN A 56 -20.82 11.02 2.08
C GLN A 56 -20.39 10.61 0.66
N LEU A 57 -19.76 9.43 0.50
CA LEU A 57 -19.20 8.96 -0.76
C LEU A 57 -20.05 7.82 -1.31
N GLU A 58 -20.16 7.78 -2.64
CA GLU A 58 -21.15 6.93 -3.33
C GLU A 58 -20.52 5.60 -3.74
N THR A 59 -19.26 5.62 -4.18
CA THR A 59 -18.56 4.43 -4.66
C THR A 59 -17.54 3.90 -3.66
N ASP A 60 -17.30 2.59 -3.71
CA ASP A 60 -16.29 1.90 -2.90
C ASP A 60 -14.89 2.48 -3.09
N VAL A 61 -14.56 2.84 -4.34
CA VAL A 61 -13.25 3.42 -4.68
C VAL A 61 -13.08 4.82 -4.10
N GLU A 62 -14.13 5.65 -4.08
CA GLU A 62 -14.08 6.95 -3.40
C GLU A 62 -13.95 6.78 -1.88
N ARG A 63 -14.73 5.86 -1.29
CA ARG A 63 -14.65 5.54 0.14
C ARG A 63 -13.22 5.11 0.52
N PHE A 64 -12.63 4.22 -0.27
CA PHE A 64 -11.25 3.80 -0.07
C PHE A 64 -10.26 4.93 -0.29
N ARG A 65 -10.46 5.79 -1.30
CA ARG A 65 -9.63 6.96 -1.57
C ARG A 65 -9.56 7.90 -0.36
N ALA A 66 -10.70 8.22 0.25
CA ALA A 66 -10.73 9.10 1.42
C ALA A 66 -9.95 8.51 2.61
N ILE A 67 -10.08 7.20 2.85
CA ILE A 67 -9.29 6.48 3.85
C ILE A 67 -7.80 6.56 3.53
N TYR A 68 -7.42 6.22 2.29
CA TYR A 68 -6.04 6.18 1.86
C TYR A 68 -5.36 7.55 1.99
N ILE A 69 -5.99 8.61 1.49
CA ILE A 69 -5.49 9.99 1.60
C ILE A 69 -5.39 10.42 3.06
N TRP A 70 -6.39 10.13 3.87
CA TRP A 70 -6.32 10.48 5.28
C TRP A 70 -5.13 9.81 5.95
N VAL A 71 -4.90 8.52 5.74
CA VAL A 71 -3.76 7.81 6.33
C VAL A 71 -2.44 8.41 5.84
N THR A 72 -2.28 8.63 4.53
CA THR A 72 -1.00 9.09 3.96
C THR A 72 -0.64 10.52 4.33
N HIS A 73 -1.62 11.34 4.70
CA HIS A 73 -1.41 12.75 5.08
C HIS A 73 -1.35 12.98 6.60
N ASN A 74 -1.67 11.96 7.41
CA ASN A 74 -1.76 12.11 8.87
C ASN A 74 -0.81 11.19 9.63
N VAL A 75 -0.42 10.07 9.05
CA VAL A 75 0.50 9.12 9.67
C VAL A 75 1.90 9.31 9.10
N ARG A 76 2.90 9.36 9.98
CA ARG A 76 4.32 9.52 9.64
C ARG A 76 5.06 8.19 9.70
N GLY A 77 6.00 8.00 8.78
CA GLY A 77 6.95 6.90 8.83
C GLY A 77 7.96 7.09 9.96
N ASP A 78 8.24 6.04 10.71
CA ASP A 78 9.29 6.03 11.74
C ASP A 78 10.46 5.14 11.29
N TYR A 79 11.57 5.79 10.95
CA TYR A 79 12.78 5.10 10.51
C TYR A 79 13.44 4.32 11.66
N HIS A 80 13.36 4.80 12.91
CA HIS A 80 13.95 4.11 14.06
C HIS A 80 13.24 2.79 14.33
N LEU A 81 11.91 2.77 14.25
CA LEU A 81 11.14 1.52 14.31
C LEU A 81 11.54 0.56 13.18
N THR A 82 11.67 1.07 11.95
CA THR A 82 12.05 0.26 10.77
C THR A 82 13.44 -0.35 10.93
N SER A 83 14.41 0.45 11.40
CA SER A 83 15.79 0.02 11.66
C SER A 83 15.85 -1.01 12.79
N THR A 84 15.15 -0.75 13.89
CA THR A 84 15.05 -1.66 15.05
C THR A 84 14.44 -3.00 14.62
N ASN A 85 13.36 -2.98 13.84
CA ASN A 85 12.73 -4.18 13.32
C ASN A 85 13.70 -5.02 12.49
N SER A 86 14.38 -4.38 11.54
CA SER A 86 15.35 -5.02 10.64
C SER A 86 16.54 -5.60 11.41
N HIS A 87 17.03 -4.88 12.44
CA HIS A 87 18.11 -5.34 13.30
C HIS A 87 17.70 -6.59 14.09
N MET A 88 16.54 -6.54 14.75
CA MET A 88 16.08 -7.61 15.63
C MET A 88 15.68 -8.88 14.86
N HIS A 89 15.07 -8.74 13.67
CA HIS A 89 14.84 -9.86 12.75
C HIS A 89 16.14 -10.61 12.42
N ARG A 90 17.24 -9.88 12.18
CA ARG A 90 18.55 -10.48 11.88
C ARG A 90 19.18 -11.12 13.12
N LYS A 91 19.14 -10.41 14.26
CA LYS A 91 19.72 -10.85 15.52
C LYS A 91 19.08 -12.14 16.04
N LEU A 92 17.75 -12.24 15.92
CA LEU A 92 16.96 -13.34 16.48
C LEU A 92 16.58 -14.41 15.45
N LYS A 93 17.11 -14.35 14.22
CA LYS A 93 16.78 -15.27 13.11
C LYS A 93 16.86 -16.75 13.50
N ASN A 94 17.83 -17.11 14.35
CA ASN A 94 18.07 -18.49 14.78
C ASN A 94 17.40 -18.85 16.13
N ASN A 95 16.63 -17.94 16.73
CA ASN A 95 15.96 -18.11 18.03
C ASN A 95 14.44 -17.86 17.89
N PRO A 96 13.65 -18.81 17.35
CA PRO A 96 12.25 -18.57 17.01
C PRO A 96 11.36 -18.17 18.19
N GLU A 97 11.61 -18.72 19.38
CA GLU A 97 10.83 -18.43 20.58
C GLU A 97 11.08 -16.99 21.08
N GLU A 98 12.35 -16.59 21.17
CA GLU A 98 12.75 -15.23 21.54
C GLU A 98 12.23 -14.21 20.50
N PHE A 99 12.35 -14.56 19.21
CA PHE A 99 11.81 -13.75 18.12
C PHE A 99 10.30 -13.55 18.24
N HIS A 100 9.54 -14.61 18.54
CA HIS A 100 8.10 -14.53 18.72
C HIS A 100 7.71 -13.62 19.89
N GLN A 101 8.39 -13.78 21.04
CA GLN A 101 8.14 -12.95 22.23
C GLN A 101 8.47 -11.47 21.98
N TRP A 102 9.64 -11.20 21.38
CA TRP A 102 10.03 -9.85 21.01
C TRP A 102 9.06 -9.22 20.01
N ASN A 103 8.67 -9.94 18.94
CA ASN A 103 7.75 -9.44 17.92
C ASN A 103 6.37 -9.13 18.52
N LYS A 104 5.88 -9.95 19.46
CA LYS A 104 4.63 -9.69 20.18
C LYS A 104 4.68 -8.38 20.96
N GLN A 105 5.78 -8.13 21.67
CA GLN A 105 5.97 -6.89 22.42
C GLN A 105 6.15 -5.68 21.49
N PHE A 106 6.95 -5.83 20.45
CA PHE A 106 7.24 -4.77 19.49
C PHE A 106 5.99 -4.35 18.72
N LYS A 107 5.11 -5.29 18.33
CA LYS A 107 3.80 -4.96 17.75
C LYS A 107 2.94 -4.09 18.67
N LYS A 108 2.94 -4.37 19.98
CA LYS A 108 2.19 -3.55 20.95
C LYS A 108 2.74 -2.12 21.00
N GLU A 109 4.07 -1.97 20.97
CA GLU A 109 4.74 -0.67 20.94
C GLU A 109 4.38 0.11 19.66
N ILE A 110 4.49 -0.53 18.48
CA ILE A 110 4.11 0.08 17.20
C ILE A 110 2.68 0.60 17.23
N PHE A 111 1.71 -0.21 17.70
CA PHE A 111 0.31 0.21 17.71
C PHE A 111 0.02 1.29 18.76
N GLN A 112 0.73 1.28 19.88
CA GLN A 112 0.63 2.35 20.87
C GLN A 112 1.17 3.67 20.30
N GLN A 113 2.34 3.64 19.67
CA GLN A 113 2.94 4.82 19.03
C GLN A 113 2.11 5.33 17.84
N LEU A 114 1.54 4.42 17.04
CA LEU A 114 0.60 4.78 15.98
C LEU A 114 -0.61 5.52 16.56
N LYS A 115 -1.21 4.97 17.61
CA LYS A 115 -2.39 5.57 18.25
C LYS A 115 -2.09 6.95 18.85
N ASP A 116 -0.99 7.09 19.57
CA ASP A 116 -0.71 8.27 20.39
C ASP A 116 0.02 9.37 19.61
N GLU A 117 0.88 9.00 18.65
CA GLU A 117 1.75 9.94 17.93
C GLU A 117 1.50 9.98 16.41
N LYS A 118 0.64 9.10 15.88
CA LYS A 118 0.45 8.90 14.43
C LYS A 118 1.78 8.62 13.73
N LYS A 119 2.65 7.80 14.34
CA LYS A 119 3.93 7.34 13.78
C LYS A 119 4.00 5.81 13.75
N THR A 120 4.54 5.25 12.68
CA THR A 120 4.65 3.79 12.53
C THR A 120 5.66 3.38 11.45
N LEU A 121 5.97 2.07 11.37
CA LEU A 121 6.54 1.43 10.17
C LEU A 121 5.44 0.82 9.28
N CYS A 122 5.83 0.22 8.15
CA CYS A 122 4.92 -0.32 7.13
C CYS A 122 3.80 -1.22 7.65
N THR A 123 4.06 -2.09 8.63
CA THR A 123 3.04 -2.95 9.25
C THR A 123 1.89 -2.16 9.88
N GLY A 124 2.16 -1.03 10.54
CA GLY A 124 1.09 -0.23 11.14
C GLY A 124 0.33 0.62 10.12
N TYR A 125 0.97 1.06 9.03
CA TYR A 125 0.26 1.63 7.88
C TYR A 125 -0.72 0.60 7.29
N ALA A 126 -0.21 -0.60 6.98
CA ALA A 126 -1.01 -1.64 6.36
C ALA A 126 -2.17 -2.10 7.26
N TYR A 127 -1.94 -2.15 8.57
CA TYR A 127 -2.98 -2.41 9.56
C TYR A 127 -4.04 -1.31 9.56
N LEU A 128 -3.66 -0.03 9.66
CA LEU A 128 -4.63 1.06 9.75
C LEU A 128 -5.50 1.17 8.49
N ILE A 129 -4.91 0.97 7.31
CA ILE A 129 -5.67 0.89 6.05
C ILE A 129 -6.69 -0.25 6.10
N LYS A 130 -6.26 -1.46 6.48
CA LYS A 130 -7.15 -2.63 6.56
C LYS A 130 -8.27 -2.41 7.56
N GLU A 131 -7.99 -1.91 8.75
CA GLU A 131 -9.01 -1.67 9.78
C GLU A 131 -10.04 -0.63 9.36
N LEU A 132 -9.59 0.53 8.84
CA LEU A 132 -10.51 1.57 8.37
C LEU A 132 -11.34 1.09 7.17
N ALA A 133 -10.73 0.34 6.23
CA ALA A 133 -11.43 -0.25 5.10
C ALA A 133 -12.50 -1.26 5.55
N ASN A 134 -12.15 -2.16 6.46
CA ASN A 134 -13.08 -3.16 7.01
C ASN A 134 -14.25 -2.49 7.75
N LEU A 135 -13.97 -1.44 8.54
CA LEU A 135 -15.00 -0.65 9.21
C LEU A 135 -15.93 0.09 8.24
N ALA A 136 -15.44 0.41 7.04
CA ALA A 136 -16.23 0.95 5.94
C ALA A 136 -16.93 -0.13 5.09
N GLY A 137 -16.82 -1.41 5.47
CA GLY A 137 -17.41 -2.53 4.75
C GLY A 137 -16.69 -2.91 3.46
N LEU A 138 -15.40 -2.57 3.34
CA LEU A 138 -14.56 -2.88 2.19
C LEU A 138 -13.59 -4.02 2.54
N GLU A 139 -13.50 -5.05 1.69
CA GLU A 139 -12.57 -6.16 1.90
C GLU A 139 -11.14 -5.70 1.61
N CYS A 140 -10.29 -5.73 2.65
CA CYS A 140 -8.87 -5.35 2.53
C CYS A 140 -7.97 -6.40 3.19
N GLU A 141 -6.89 -6.77 2.52
CA GLU A 141 -5.89 -7.71 3.01
C GLU A 141 -4.53 -7.06 3.19
N ILE A 142 -3.80 -7.51 4.22
CA ILE A 142 -2.41 -7.13 4.44
C ILE A 142 -1.53 -8.14 3.72
N ILE A 143 -0.65 -7.64 2.87
CA ILE A 143 0.28 -8.45 2.11
C ILE A 143 1.67 -8.28 2.73
N HIS A 144 2.29 -9.40 3.08
CA HIS A 144 3.67 -9.44 3.56
C HIS A 144 4.60 -9.83 2.42
N GLY A 145 5.76 -9.18 2.34
CA GLY A 145 6.66 -9.39 1.22
C GLY A 145 7.98 -8.63 1.33
N TYR A 146 8.60 -8.49 0.17
CA TYR A 146 9.86 -7.82 -0.03
C TYR A 146 9.62 -6.50 -0.75
N GLY A 147 10.03 -5.39 -0.13
CA GLY A 147 10.09 -4.08 -0.76
C GLY A 147 11.53 -3.79 -1.19
N GLN A 148 11.71 -3.29 -2.40
CA GLN A 148 13.04 -3.06 -2.97
C GLN A 148 13.83 -2.05 -2.13
N VAL A 149 15.01 -2.46 -1.68
CA VAL A 149 15.98 -1.60 -1.00
C VAL A 149 17.07 -1.25 -2.01
N LYS A 150 17.49 0.01 -2.07
CA LYS A 150 18.54 0.47 -3.00
C LYS A 150 19.73 -0.50 -2.98
N ASN A 151 20.14 -0.96 -4.16
CA ASN A 151 21.27 -1.85 -4.42
C ASN A 151 21.14 -3.31 -3.92
N ILE A 152 19.96 -3.76 -3.49
CA ILE A 152 19.72 -5.15 -3.10
C ILE A 152 18.59 -5.74 -3.96
N LYS A 153 18.88 -6.80 -4.71
CA LYS A 153 17.87 -7.58 -5.44
C LYS A 153 17.03 -8.39 -4.45
N PHE A 154 15.77 -8.66 -4.76
CA PHE A 154 14.90 -9.48 -3.91
C PHE A 154 15.50 -10.84 -3.56
N ASP A 155 16.12 -11.52 -4.54
CA ASP A 155 16.71 -12.85 -4.32
C ASP A 155 17.89 -12.85 -3.34
N ASN A 156 18.46 -11.66 -3.07
CA ASN A 156 19.53 -11.48 -2.10
C ASN A 156 18.99 -11.07 -0.72
N MET A 157 17.67 -10.91 -0.56
CA MET A 157 17.05 -10.60 0.73
C MET A 157 16.69 -11.89 1.44
N GLU A 158 17.24 -12.08 2.63
CA GLU A 158 17.02 -13.31 3.41
C GLU A 158 15.65 -13.37 4.09
N LEU A 159 15.03 -12.21 4.36
CA LEU A 159 13.79 -12.11 5.12
C LEU A 159 12.87 -11.04 4.50
N PRO A 160 11.54 -11.27 4.49
CA PRO A 160 10.56 -10.24 4.14
C PRO A 160 10.74 -9.00 5.01
N ASN A 161 10.73 -7.83 4.38
CA ASN A 161 11.06 -6.55 5.01
C ASN A 161 9.95 -5.50 4.88
N HIS A 162 8.85 -5.82 4.18
CA HIS A 162 7.82 -4.85 3.86
C HIS A 162 6.40 -5.42 3.98
N SER A 163 5.43 -4.52 4.13
CA SER A 163 4.01 -4.87 4.19
C SER A 163 3.16 -3.76 3.60
N TRP A 164 2.16 -4.15 2.80
CA TRP A 164 1.26 -3.25 2.08
C TRP A 164 -0.15 -3.84 2.04
N ASN A 165 -1.06 -3.29 1.23
CA ASN A 165 -2.44 -3.77 1.16
C ASN A 165 -2.87 -4.20 -0.24
N ALA A 166 -3.77 -5.17 -0.27
CA ALA A 166 -4.66 -5.41 -1.41
C ALA A 166 -6.09 -5.02 -1.00
N ILE A 167 -6.78 -4.25 -1.82
CA ILE A 167 -8.18 -3.84 -1.60
C ILE A 167 -9.06 -4.43 -2.70
N LYS A 168 -10.23 -4.97 -2.33
CA LYS A 168 -11.21 -5.44 -3.29
C LYS A 168 -12.23 -4.34 -3.58
N LEU A 169 -12.34 -3.95 -4.85
CA LEU A 169 -13.27 -2.94 -5.33
C LEU A 169 -14.00 -3.51 -6.55
N ASN A 170 -15.32 -3.41 -6.61
CA ASN A 170 -16.12 -3.97 -7.72
C ASN A 170 -15.76 -5.45 -8.04
N ASN A 171 -15.56 -6.27 -7.01
CA ASN A 171 -15.14 -7.68 -7.10
C ASN A 171 -13.75 -7.96 -7.70
N LYS A 172 -12.89 -6.95 -7.85
CA LYS A 172 -11.51 -7.09 -8.31
C LYS A 172 -10.53 -6.61 -7.25
N TRP A 173 -9.40 -7.28 -7.11
CA TRP A 173 -8.32 -6.90 -6.18
C TRP A 173 -7.36 -5.89 -6.83
N TYR A 174 -6.95 -4.89 -6.04
CA TYR A 174 -6.03 -3.82 -6.41
C TYR A 174 -4.93 -3.68 -5.35
N LEU A 175 -3.72 -3.35 -5.78
CA LEU A 175 -2.57 -3.18 -4.87
C LEU A 175 -2.41 -1.71 -4.46
N CYS A 176 -2.04 -1.48 -3.21
CA CYS A 176 -1.64 -0.15 -2.76
C CYS A 176 -0.61 -0.20 -1.63
N ASP A 177 0.19 0.87 -1.50
CA ASP A 177 1.18 1.01 -0.44
C ASP A 177 1.17 2.42 0.18
N ALA A 178 0.44 2.55 1.29
CA ALA A 178 0.37 3.79 2.04
C ALA A 178 1.72 4.22 2.61
N THR A 179 2.64 3.29 2.90
CA THR A 179 3.95 3.63 3.47
C THR A 179 4.76 4.45 2.46
N TRP A 180 4.87 3.96 1.23
CA TRP A 180 5.63 4.62 0.17
C TRP A 180 4.87 5.78 -0.48
N SER A 181 3.53 5.80 -0.38
CA SER A 181 2.74 6.98 -0.73
C SER A 181 2.88 8.13 0.27
N SER A 182 3.20 7.91 1.54
CA SER A 182 3.06 8.96 2.57
C SER A 182 4.14 10.04 2.51
N GLY A 183 5.37 9.66 2.17
CA GLY A 183 6.47 10.62 2.18
C GLY A 183 7.85 9.99 2.12
N ILE A 184 8.84 10.84 2.38
CA ILE A 184 10.26 10.50 2.26
C ILE A 184 10.93 10.60 3.62
N ILE A 185 11.96 9.78 3.82
CA ILE A 185 12.82 9.82 5.00
C ILE A 185 14.12 10.51 4.60
N ASP A 186 14.43 11.61 5.27
CA ASP A 186 15.73 12.25 5.17
C ASP A 186 16.75 11.41 5.92
N MET A 187 17.61 10.73 5.17
CA MET A 187 18.62 9.82 5.73
C MET A 187 19.75 10.55 6.49
N SER A 188 19.85 11.89 6.38
CA SER A 188 20.88 12.67 7.08
C SER A 188 20.56 12.87 8.56
N ASN A 189 19.28 12.92 8.91
CA ASN A 189 18.77 13.18 10.26
C ASN A 189 17.67 12.20 10.71
N TYR A 190 17.33 11.22 9.86
CA TYR A 190 16.27 10.23 10.04
C TYR A 190 14.87 10.82 10.27
N SER A 191 14.64 12.06 9.83
CA SER A 191 13.33 12.71 9.92
C SER A 191 12.44 12.31 8.74
N PHE A 192 11.13 12.31 9.00
CA PHE A 192 10.12 12.03 7.99
C PHE A 192 9.49 13.33 7.49
N GLU A 193 9.40 13.48 6.18
CA GLU A 193 8.71 14.57 5.51
C GLU A 193 7.54 14.02 4.69
N PHE A 194 6.36 14.60 4.85
CA PHE A 194 5.22 14.29 4.00
C PHE A 194 5.50 14.73 2.57
N SER A 195 5.44 13.79 1.64
CA SER A 195 5.63 14.01 0.22
C SER A 195 4.78 12.99 -0.51
N TYR A 196 3.49 13.28 -0.63
CA TYR A 196 2.51 12.31 -1.09
C TYR A 196 2.79 11.86 -2.53
N GLU A 197 2.90 10.54 -2.73
CA GLU A 197 3.09 9.91 -4.03
C GLU A 197 1.87 9.06 -4.39
N ASP A 198 1.13 9.53 -5.39
CA ASP A 198 -0.17 8.99 -5.77
C ASP A 198 -0.08 7.70 -6.59
N SER A 199 1.07 7.41 -7.20
CA SER A 199 1.24 6.23 -8.05
C SER A 199 1.09 4.91 -7.31
N PHE A 200 1.31 4.85 -5.99
CA PHE A 200 1.07 3.64 -5.17
C PHE A 200 -0.40 3.46 -4.77
N PHE A 201 -1.31 4.35 -5.16
CA PHE A 201 -2.75 4.13 -5.00
C PHE A 201 -3.31 3.36 -6.19
N LEU A 202 -3.77 2.12 -5.96
CA LEU A 202 -4.31 1.22 -6.99
C LEU A 202 -3.32 1.00 -8.15
N MET A 203 -2.03 0.82 -7.79
CA MET A 203 -0.97 0.65 -8.77
C MET A 203 -1.16 -0.63 -9.56
N GLU A 204 -0.88 -0.57 -10.86
CA GLU A 204 -0.94 -1.73 -11.73
C GLU A 204 0.07 -2.81 -11.28
N PRO A 205 -0.32 -4.10 -11.21
CA PRO A 205 0.51 -5.18 -10.68
C PRO A 205 1.88 -5.35 -11.32
N SER A 206 1.99 -5.26 -12.65
CA SER A 206 3.27 -5.38 -13.36
C SER A 206 4.25 -4.24 -13.04
N ILE A 207 3.73 -3.04 -12.76
CA ILE A 207 4.53 -1.92 -12.28
C ILE A 207 4.87 -2.12 -10.80
N PHE A 208 3.89 -2.49 -9.97
CA PHE A 208 4.07 -2.72 -8.54
C PHE A 208 5.13 -3.81 -8.27
N ALA A 209 5.13 -4.87 -9.07
CA ALA A 209 6.07 -5.99 -9.00
C ALA A 209 7.54 -5.61 -9.26
N LYS A 210 7.81 -4.45 -9.87
CA LYS A 210 9.20 -3.97 -10.05
C LYS A 210 9.86 -3.65 -8.72
N SER A 211 9.07 -3.28 -7.72
CA SER A 211 9.55 -2.84 -6.41
C SER A 211 8.94 -3.60 -5.23
N HIS A 212 7.96 -4.47 -5.46
CA HIS A 212 7.33 -5.31 -4.44
C HIS A 212 7.24 -6.78 -4.87
N ARG A 213 7.60 -7.70 -3.98
CA ARG A 213 7.40 -9.14 -4.19
C ARG A 213 6.67 -9.76 -2.99
N PRO A 214 5.44 -10.26 -3.14
CA PRO A 214 4.73 -10.89 -2.03
C PRO A 214 5.35 -12.24 -1.65
N ILE A 215 5.18 -12.65 -0.39
CA ILE A 215 5.53 -14.01 0.05
C ILE A 215 4.61 -15.03 -0.61
N ASP A 216 3.31 -14.74 -0.60
CA ASP A 216 2.28 -15.55 -1.23
C ASP A 216 2.03 -15.03 -2.65
N ALA A 217 2.40 -15.86 -3.63
CA ALA A 217 2.42 -15.50 -5.04
C ALA A 217 1.03 -15.10 -5.59
N GLN A 218 -0.07 -15.54 -4.97
CA GLN A 218 -1.42 -15.15 -5.41
C GLN A 218 -1.61 -13.62 -5.32
N TRP A 219 -0.93 -12.96 -4.39
CA TRP A 219 -1.01 -11.51 -4.19
C TRP A 219 -0.13 -10.70 -5.13
N SER A 220 0.56 -11.36 -6.06
CA SER A 220 1.20 -10.66 -7.17
C SER A 220 0.14 -10.07 -8.10
N LEU A 221 -1.08 -10.62 -8.11
CA LEU A 221 -2.19 -10.25 -8.99
C LEU A 221 -1.82 -10.26 -10.48
N PHE A 222 -0.78 -11.01 -10.86
CA PHE A 222 -0.48 -11.30 -12.25
C PHE A 222 -1.57 -12.21 -12.80
N ASN A 223 -2.17 -11.81 -13.91
CA ASN A 223 -2.96 -12.74 -14.72
C ASN A 223 -1.99 -13.59 -15.54
N GLU A 224 -1.83 -14.87 -15.19
CA GLU A 224 -1.09 -15.85 -16.01
C GLU A 224 -1.72 -16.08 -17.41
N ASN A 225 -2.87 -15.49 -17.70
CA ASN A 225 -3.62 -15.69 -18.94
C ASN A 225 -3.37 -14.62 -20.02
N ALA A 226 -2.29 -13.84 -19.93
CA ALA A 226 -1.93 -12.86 -20.97
C ALA A 226 -0.91 -13.40 -22.00
N GLU A 227 -0.40 -14.62 -21.85
CA GLU A 227 0.69 -15.17 -22.69
C GLU A 227 0.46 -16.60 -23.23
N ASN A 228 -0.78 -17.03 -23.48
CA ASN A 228 -1.03 -18.26 -24.27
C ASN A 228 -2.00 -18.02 -25.43
#